data_AF-A0A355T2B7-F1
#
_entry.id   AF-A0A355T2B7-F1
#
_cell.length_a   1.000
_cell.length_b   1.000
_cell.length_c   1.000
_cell.angle_alpha   90.00
_cell.angle_beta   90.00
_cell.angle_gamma   90.00
#
_symmetry.space_group_name_H-M   'P 1'
#
loop_
_entity.id
_entity.type
_entity.pdbx_description
1 polymer ?
#
loop_
_entity_poly.entity_id
_entity_poly.type
_entity_poly.pdbx_seq_one_letter_code
_entity_poly.pdbx_strand_id
1 'polypeptide(L)'
;AIHARARVLLLDYRLAPEHPFPLAVEDIVATYDALLEQGQDPSKIVVMGDTAGAGIAFAAMLSLRDQGKPLPAGIVALCPLVDLTFSGGSYVANIRPRETTSDVELIMTLAFEYLQGADPRHPLASPALADLSGLPPVEIHGDVNDVLYDDAILLSEKLRGVGGKVNFHQWDGLPETWQELAPLSNQSTACLAKIGQFARRRTSSPLAMTREESDQLVDAYQEHIKSYIQPHTADRIDQVFEWARVQGPDWVWPFIQRRLKHGALVTQDQVERDWLSLLFTQAADAMVLLSASRHILLSNEQARRVLDQKSPLELKSGRLVGTSDGPEEVLQQALDTLFSPSETEDGRALRLATKEGDTMLVRCKRLAALPEDRGAPPVVLLRIIADPDKMPIDIESLQAWYDLSPREAAVAAAFAEGMSLTDYADATDVAITTVRTHFANVKAKLGASDQAAVVRKVLVAAASNRLF
;
A
#
# COMPACT_ATOMS: atom_id res chain seq x y z
N ALA A 1 28.61 -5.93 13.84
CA ALA A 1 29.80 -6.39 14.58
C ALA A 1 30.60 -5.24 15.23
N ILE A 2 31.24 -4.35 14.46
CA ILE A 2 32.19 -3.33 14.98
C ILE A 2 31.57 -2.45 16.07
N HIS A 3 30.42 -1.80 15.78
CA HIS A 3 29.75 -0.96 16.77
C HIS A 3 29.34 -1.79 17.99
N ALA A 4 28.68 -2.94 17.81
CA ALA A 4 28.24 -3.78 18.92
C ALA A 4 29.38 -4.39 19.76
N ARG A 5 30.61 -4.45 19.24
CA ARG A 5 31.73 -5.23 19.82
C ARG A 5 31.32 -6.68 20.12
N ALA A 6 30.58 -7.24 19.18
CA ALA A 6 29.99 -8.57 19.29
C ALA A 6 30.22 -9.36 18.00
N ARG A 7 30.21 -10.68 18.13
CA ARG A 7 30.13 -11.61 17.01
C ARG A 7 28.75 -11.50 16.36
N VAL A 8 28.70 -11.73 15.06
CA VAL A 8 27.44 -11.76 14.29
C VAL A 8 27.34 -13.14 13.68
N LEU A 9 26.26 -13.84 14.00
CA LEU A 9 25.82 -15.03 13.26
C LEU A 9 24.78 -14.56 12.25
N LEU A 10 25.10 -14.66 10.96
CA LEU A 10 24.14 -14.41 9.89
C LEU A 10 23.52 -15.75 9.50
N LEU A 11 22.20 -15.87 9.64
CA LEU A 11 21.49 -17.10 9.36
C LEU A 11 21.07 -17.16 7.89
N ASP A 12 21.43 -18.25 7.23
CA ASP A 12 20.92 -18.61 5.90
C ASP A 12 19.69 -19.52 6.09
N TYR A 13 18.60 -18.92 6.57
CA TYR A 13 17.34 -19.62 6.82
C TYR A 13 16.63 -19.93 5.50
N ARG A 14 15.80 -20.98 5.51
CA ARG A 14 15.05 -21.40 4.33
C ARG A 14 14.13 -20.28 3.80
N LEU A 15 14.19 -20.04 2.50
CA LEU A 15 13.44 -19.00 1.81
C LEU A 15 12.25 -19.56 1.04
N ALA A 16 11.21 -18.74 0.91
CA ALA A 16 10.12 -19.00 -0.02
C ALA A 16 10.56 -18.66 -1.46
N PRO A 17 9.94 -19.26 -2.49
CA PRO A 17 8.76 -20.14 -2.45
C PRO A 17 9.04 -21.61 -2.13
N GLU A 18 10.29 -22.06 -2.15
CA GLU A 18 10.66 -23.47 -1.92
C GLU A 18 10.31 -23.93 -0.50
N HIS A 19 10.41 -23.00 0.46
CA HIS A 19 10.15 -23.24 1.87
C HIS A 19 9.27 -22.13 2.45
N PRO A 20 7.94 -22.22 2.28
CA PRO A 20 7.01 -21.20 2.74
C PRO A 20 6.95 -21.12 4.27
N PHE A 21 6.22 -20.12 4.76
CA PHE A 21 5.79 -20.01 6.14
C PHE A 21 5.27 -21.36 6.68
N PRO A 22 5.69 -21.80 7.90
CA PRO A 22 6.51 -21.09 8.89
C PRO A 22 8.00 -21.46 8.88
N LEU A 23 8.54 -22.08 7.81
CA LEU A 23 9.85 -22.76 7.87
C LEU A 23 11.02 -21.84 8.24
N ALA A 24 11.03 -20.59 7.78
CA ALA A 24 12.04 -19.60 8.19
C ALA A 24 12.02 -19.32 9.71
N VAL A 25 10.83 -19.31 10.32
CA VAL A 25 10.67 -19.11 11.78
C VAL A 25 11.23 -20.31 12.54
N GLU A 26 10.94 -21.52 12.05
CA GLU A 26 11.46 -22.76 12.63
C GLU A 26 12.99 -22.81 12.61
N ASP A 27 13.62 -22.33 11.53
CA ASP A 27 15.08 -22.31 11.40
C ASP A 27 15.74 -21.36 12.41
N ILE A 28 15.16 -20.19 12.66
CA ILE A 28 15.67 -19.26 13.67
C ILE A 28 15.49 -19.86 15.08
N VAL A 29 14.34 -20.49 15.36
CA VAL A 29 14.10 -21.16 16.65
C VAL A 29 15.11 -22.29 16.88
N ALA A 30 15.30 -23.18 15.89
CA ALA A 30 16.24 -24.29 15.97
C ALA A 30 17.69 -23.80 16.14
N THR A 31 18.07 -22.74 15.43
CA THR A 31 19.41 -22.15 15.58
C THR A 31 19.59 -21.54 16.97
N TYR A 32 18.58 -20.85 17.50
CA TYR A 32 18.65 -20.27 18.84
C TYR A 32 18.78 -21.36 19.91
N ASP A 33 18.01 -22.45 19.80
CA ASP A 33 18.13 -23.60 20.69
C ASP A 33 19.54 -24.21 20.66
N ALA A 34 20.09 -24.40 19.46
CA ALA A 34 21.45 -24.92 19.31
C ALA A 34 22.50 -24.00 19.96
N LEU A 35 22.32 -22.67 19.92
CA LEU A 35 23.19 -21.73 20.65
C LEU A 35 23.13 -21.98 22.16
N LEU A 36 21.93 -22.17 22.71
CA LEU A 36 21.76 -22.41 24.14
C LEU A 36 22.34 -23.77 24.57
N GLU A 37 22.13 -24.82 23.77
CA GLU A 37 22.68 -26.16 24.01
C GLU A 37 24.22 -26.16 24.01
N GLN A 38 24.84 -25.30 23.21
CA GLN A 38 26.29 -25.07 23.21
C GLN A 38 26.78 -24.16 24.35
N GLY A 39 25.90 -23.83 25.31
CA GLY A 39 26.23 -23.05 26.49
C GLY A 39 26.34 -21.55 26.25
N GLN A 40 25.79 -21.01 25.15
CA GLN A 40 25.69 -19.56 25.01
C GLN A 40 24.67 -19.02 26.02
N ASP A 41 25.10 -18.02 26.78
CA ASP A 41 24.25 -17.35 27.77
C ASP A 41 23.21 -16.47 27.04
N PRO A 42 21.89 -16.72 27.21
CA PRO A 42 20.85 -15.94 26.54
C PRO A 42 20.92 -14.44 26.87
N SER A 43 21.43 -14.08 28.05
CA SER A 43 21.65 -12.68 28.46
C SER A 43 22.78 -11.97 27.69
N LYS A 44 23.53 -12.72 26.86
CA LYS A 44 24.58 -12.19 25.97
C LYS A 44 24.19 -12.22 24.49
N ILE A 45 22.99 -12.68 24.16
CA ILE A 45 22.49 -12.77 22.79
C ILE A 45 21.57 -11.57 22.50
N VAL A 46 21.73 -10.95 21.34
CA VAL A 46 20.79 -9.98 20.78
C VAL A 46 20.39 -10.48 19.41
N VAL A 47 19.09 -10.57 19.15
CA VAL A 47 18.55 -10.94 17.85
C VAL A 47 18.26 -9.66 17.06
N MET A 48 18.61 -9.65 15.78
CA MET A 48 18.45 -8.49 14.91
C MET A 48 17.92 -8.95 13.56
N GLY A 49 17.01 -8.18 12.98
CA GLY A 49 16.54 -8.38 11.61
C GLY A 49 16.11 -7.08 10.96
N ASP A 50 16.12 -7.08 9.63
CA ASP A 50 15.69 -6.00 8.75
C ASP A 50 14.54 -6.46 7.84
N THR A 51 13.61 -5.56 7.54
CA THR A 51 12.48 -5.81 6.64
C THR A 51 11.73 -7.10 7.04
N ALA A 52 11.63 -8.10 6.15
CA ALA A 52 11.02 -9.39 6.44
C ALA A 52 11.76 -10.18 7.53
N GLY A 53 13.09 -10.08 7.57
CA GLY A 53 13.92 -10.70 8.61
C GLY A 53 13.59 -10.20 10.02
N ALA A 54 13.16 -8.94 10.16
CA ALA A 54 12.67 -8.41 11.43
C ALA A 54 11.36 -9.11 11.85
N GLY A 55 10.41 -9.28 10.93
CA GLY A 55 9.17 -10.02 11.18
C GLY A 55 9.42 -11.46 11.57
N ILE A 56 10.25 -12.17 10.81
CA ILE A 56 10.61 -13.57 11.08
C ILE A 56 11.34 -13.70 12.43
N ALA A 57 12.24 -12.77 12.75
CA ALA A 57 12.91 -12.73 14.05
C ALA A 57 11.91 -12.54 15.21
N PHE A 58 10.94 -11.63 15.07
CA PHE A 58 9.89 -11.45 16.07
C PHE A 58 9.03 -12.71 16.24
N ALA A 59 8.61 -13.32 15.14
CA ALA A 59 7.87 -14.58 15.16
C ALA A 59 8.65 -15.69 15.87
N ALA A 60 9.96 -15.80 15.63
CA ALA A 60 10.80 -16.77 16.33
C ALA A 60 10.88 -16.48 17.84
N MET A 61 11.00 -15.22 18.25
CA MET A 61 11.03 -14.86 19.67
C MET A 61 9.70 -15.11 20.37
N LEU A 62 8.58 -14.88 19.68
CA LEU A 62 7.24 -15.26 20.15
C LEU A 62 7.15 -16.77 20.35
N SER A 63 7.61 -17.56 19.37
CA SER A 63 7.63 -19.02 19.46
C SER A 63 8.47 -19.52 20.64
N LEU A 64 9.67 -18.98 20.86
CA LEU A 64 10.52 -19.31 22.01
C LEU A 64 9.86 -18.95 23.35
N ARG A 65 9.24 -17.77 23.43
CA ARG A 65 8.51 -17.31 24.62
C ARG A 65 7.37 -18.27 24.95
N ASP A 66 6.57 -18.62 23.96
CA ASP A 66 5.39 -19.48 24.14
C ASP A 66 5.78 -20.92 24.51
N GLN A 67 6.98 -21.35 24.12
CA GLN A 67 7.60 -22.60 24.57
C GLN A 67 8.23 -22.52 25.97
N GLY A 68 8.20 -21.35 26.63
CA GLY A 68 8.81 -21.13 27.95
C GLY A 68 10.33 -21.13 27.95
N LYS A 69 10.97 -20.91 26.79
CA LYS A 69 12.43 -20.90 26.67
C LYS A 69 13.04 -19.57 27.12
N PRO A 70 14.31 -19.57 27.56
CA PRO A 70 15.04 -18.32 27.82
C PRO A 70 15.07 -17.44 26.56
N LEU A 71 14.80 -16.15 26.74
CA LEU A 71 14.80 -15.17 25.64
C LEU A 71 16.12 -14.39 25.60
N PRO A 72 16.51 -13.84 24.42
CA PRO A 72 17.73 -13.05 24.30
C PRO A 72 17.67 -11.76 25.14
N ALA A 73 18.82 -11.14 25.33
CA ALA A 73 18.98 -9.87 26.05
C ALA A 73 18.23 -8.70 25.40
N GLY A 74 17.93 -8.79 24.10
CA GLY A 74 17.13 -7.81 23.38
C GLY A 74 16.91 -8.17 21.91
N ILE A 75 16.02 -7.41 21.28
CA ILE A 75 15.68 -7.53 19.85
C ILE A 75 15.93 -6.18 19.17
N VAL A 76 16.49 -6.20 17.96
CA VAL A 76 16.64 -5.03 17.09
C VAL A 76 15.85 -5.25 15.80
N ALA A 77 14.96 -4.32 15.46
CA ALA A 77 14.18 -4.33 14.23
C ALA A 77 14.45 -3.08 13.40
N LEU A 78 14.65 -3.27 12.10
CA LEU A 78 15.03 -2.21 11.15
C LEU A 78 14.03 -2.24 10.00
N CYS A 79 13.30 -1.14 9.81
CA CYS A 79 12.19 -1.03 8.87
C CYS A 79 11.34 -2.31 8.82
N PRO A 80 10.81 -2.77 9.97
CA PRO A 80 10.26 -4.11 10.08
C PRO A 80 8.99 -4.31 9.24
N LEU A 81 8.91 -5.43 8.52
CA LEU A 81 7.66 -5.95 7.98
C LEU A 81 7.07 -6.94 8.98
N VAL A 82 5.99 -6.56 9.65
CA VAL A 82 5.39 -7.29 10.78
C VAL A 82 3.87 -7.43 10.71
N ASP A 83 3.25 -6.83 9.69
CA ASP A 83 1.85 -6.97 9.34
C ASP A 83 1.66 -7.29 7.84
N LEU A 84 1.52 -8.57 7.52
CA LEU A 84 1.26 -9.06 6.16
C LEU A 84 -0.21 -8.86 5.71
N THR A 85 -1.04 -8.19 6.51
CA THR A 85 -2.33 -7.66 6.03
C THR A 85 -2.20 -6.31 5.34
N PHE A 86 -1.02 -5.68 5.43
CA PHE A 86 -0.72 -4.38 4.82
C PHE A 86 -1.68 -3.28 5.30
N SER A 87 -2.02 -3.27 6.59
CA SER A 87 -3.05 -2.35 7.13
C SER A 87 -2.58 -0.91 7.34
N GLY A 88 -1.27 -0.66 7.27
CA GLY A 88 -0.65 0.66 7.44
C GLY A 88 -0.96 1.63 6.29
N GLY A 89 -1.14 2.92 6.61
CA GLY A 89 -1.30 3.97 5.61
C GLY A 89 -0.01 4.30 4.85
N SER A 90 1.16 4.03 5.45
CA SER A 90 2.48 4.25 4.83
C SER A 90 2.67 3.47 3.53
N TYR A 91 2.05 2.30 3.37
CA TYR A 91 2.07 1.52 2.12
C TYR A 91 1.51 2.30 0.93
N VAL A 92 0.64 3.29 1.16
CA VAL A 92 0.08 4.14 0.10
C VAL A 92 0.73 5.52 0.11
N ALA A 93 0.91 6.11 1.30
CA ALA A 93 1.39 7.48 1.44
C ALA A 93 2.85 7.65 1.00
N ASN A 94 3.68 6.63 1.20
CA ASN A 94 5.13 6.69 0.97
C ASN A 94 5.56 6.11 -0.39
N ILE A 95 4.61 5.80 -1.28
CA ILE A 95 4.91 5.43 -2.66
C ILE A 95 5.57 6.62 -3.37
N ARG A 96 6.84 6.48 -3.79
CA ARG A 96 7.60 7.58 -4.37
C ARG A 96 7.23 7.80 -5.85
N PRO A 97 7.01 9.05 -6.30
CA PRO A 97 6.56 9.34 -7.68
C PRO A 97 7.55 8.97 -8.81
N ARG A 98 8.82 8.72 -8.50
CA ARG A 98 9.87 8.34 -9.46
C ARG A 98 10.32 6.88 -9.36
N GLU A 99 9.79 6.15 -8.38
CA GLU A 99 10.00 4.73 -8.18
C GLU A 99 8.65 4.07 -8.49
N THR A 100 8.55 3.51 -9.69
CA THR A 100 7.29 3.03 -10.29
C THR A 100 6.67 1.91 -9.46
N THR A 101 5.69 2.16 -8.59
CA THR A 101 4.78 1.18 -7.94
C THR A 101 5.44 -0.07 -7.30
N SER A 102 6.77 -0.16 -7.26
CA SER A 102 7.49 -1.44 -7.31
C SER A 102 7.66 -2.08 -5.96
N ASP A 103 7.82 -1.28 -4.91
CA ASP A 103 8.30 -1.81 -3.63
C ASP A 103 7.15 -2.42 -2.85
N VAL A 104 5.97 -1.80 -2.91
CA VAL A 104 4.74 -2.35 -2.33
C VAL A 104 4.29 -3.60 -3.10
N GLU A 105 4.26 -3.54 -4.43
CA GLU A 105 3.92 -4.70 -5.28
C GLU A 105 4.90 -5.86 -5.05
N LEU A 106 6.20 -5.57 -4.93
CA LEU A 106 7.23 -6.56 -4.64
C LEU A 106 7.03 -7.17 -3.26
N ILE A 107 6.89 -6.35 -2.21
CA ILE A 107 6.71 -6.85 -0.84
C ILE A 107 5.43 -7.68 -0.72
N MET A 108 4.33 -7.25 -1.35
CA MET A 108 3.08 -8.03 -1.38
C MET A 108 3.25 -9.35 -2.13
N THR A 109 3.97 -9.37 -3.25
CA THR A 109 4.27 -10.59 -4.01
C THR A 109 5.12 -11.56 -3.18
N LEU A 110 6.17 -11.06 -2.52
CA LEU A 110 7.03 -11.86 -1.66
C LEU A 110 6.27 -12.39 -0.43
N ALA A 111 5.38 -11.59 0.15
CA ALA A 111 4.51 -12.04 1.24
C ALA A 111 3.54 -13.14 0.78
N PHE A 112 3.02 -13.05 -0.44
CA PHE A 112 2.18 -14.10 -1.02
C PHE A 112 2.96 -15.41 -1.20
N GLU A 113 4.17 -15.35 -1.77
CA GLU A 113 5.05 -16.52 -1.92
C GLU A 113 5.51 -17.08 -0.57
N TYR A 114 5.66 -16.23 0.44
CA TYR A 114 5.93 -16.67 1.81
C TYR A 114 4.73 -17.38 2.43
N LEU A 115 3.51 -16.86 2.27
CA LEU A 115 2.30 -17.40 2.91
C LEU A 115 1.76 -18.66 2.22
N GLN A 116 1.81 -18.75 0.88
CA GLN A 116 1.22 -19.84 0.08
C GLN A 116 -0.18 -20.29 0.54
N GLY A 117 -1.05 -19.32 0.84
CA GLY A 117 -2.42 -19.56 1.30
C GLY A 117 -2.60 -19.62 2.82
N ALA A 118 -1.54 -19.47 3.61
CA ALA A 118 -1.65 -19.25 5.06
C ALA A 118 -2.37 -17.90 5.35
N ASP A 119 -3.12 -17.84 6.46
CA ASP A 119 -3.81 -16.62 6.87
C ASP A 119 -2.78 -15.51 7.16
N PRO A 120 -2.81 -14.37 6.45
CA PRO A 120 -1.88 -13.26 6.71
C PRO A 120 -1.99 -12.72 8.13
N ARG A 121 -3.09 -12.99 8.85
CA ARG A 121 -3.27 -12.60 10.25
C ARG A 121 -2.65 -13.58 11.24
N HIS A 122 -2.09 -14.69 10.78
CA HIS A 122 -1.49 -15.69 11.65
C HIS A 122 -0.41 -15.02 12.53
N PRO A 123 -0.41 -15.19 13.86
CA PRO A 123 0.50 -14.46 14.77
C PRO A 123 1.99 -14.64 14.48
N LEU A 124 2.40 -15.75 13.88
CA LEU A 124 3.80 -15.99 13.46
C LEU A 124 4.12 -15.51 12.04
N ALA A 125 3.11 -15.15 11.25
CA ALA A 125 3.28 -14.52 9.95
C ALA A 125 3.28 -12.98 10.10
N SER A 126 2.35 -12.48 10.90
CA SER A 126 2.20 -11.07 11.26
C SER A 126 2.38 -10.89 12.78
N PRO A 127 3.62 -10.87 13.29
CA PRO A 127 3.88 -10.76 14.73
C PRO A 127 3.35 -9.48 15.34
N ALA A 128 3.16 -8.40 14.56
CA ALA A 128 2.46 -7.22 15.06
C ALA A 128 1.01 -7.50 15.43
N LEU A 129 0.40 -8.61 15.04
CA LEU A 129 -0.97 -8.99 15.42
C LEU A 129 -1.00 -9.95 16.64
N ALA A 130 0.15 -10.48 17.05
CA ALA A 130 0.26 -11.36 18.21
C ALA A 130 0.12 -10.62 19.56
N ASP A 131 0.04 -11.40 20.65
CA ASP A 131 0.38 -10.89 21.99
C ASP A 131 1.90 -10.72 22.06
N LEU A 132 2.37 -9.51 22.41
CA LEU A 132 3.78 -9.16 22.51
C LEU A 132 4.28 -9.13 23.97
N SER A 133 3.44 -9.51 24.93
CA SER A 133 3.79 -9.54 26.34
C SER A 133 4.98 -10.46 26.61
N GLY A 134 5.81 -10.13 27.61
CA GLY A 134 6.94 -10.98 28.01
C GLY A 134 8.14 -11.01 27.04
N LEU A 135 8.09 -10.31 25.90
CA LEU A 135 9.26 -10.16 25.03
C LEU A 135 10.37 -9.33 25.70
N PRO A 136 11.66 -9.59 25.36
CA PRO A 136 12.77 -8.82 25.90
C PRO A 136 12.74 -7.38 25.38
N PRO A 137 13.61 -6.50 25.91
CA PRO A 137 13.67 -5.13 25.42
C PRO A 137 13.92 -5.04 23.91
N VAL A 138 13.27 -4.08 23.26
CA VAL A 138 13.28 -3.92 21.81
C VAL A 138 13.85 -2.55 21.42
N GLU A 139 14.66 -2.52 20.37
CA GLU A 139 15.04 -1.30 19.66
C GLU A 139 14.53 -1.37 18.21
N ILE A 140 13.70 -0.39 17.82
CA ILE A 140 13.06 -0.31 16.50
C ILE A 140 13.60 0.92 15.79
N HIS A 141 13.96 0.77 14.52
CA HIS A 141 14.30 1.87 13.63
C HIS A 141 13.35 1.84 12.44
N GLY A 142 12.74 2.99 12.13
CA GLY A 142 11.91 3.16 10.94
C GLY A 142 12.16 4.53 10.30
N ASP A 143 12.13 4.58 8.98
CA ASP A 143 12.23 5.84 8.23
C ASP A 143 10.85 6.36 7.87
N VAL A 144 10.60 7.66 8.06
CA VAL A 144 9.30 8.27 7.75
C VAL A 144 8.90 8.16 6.28
N ASN A 145 9.85 7.93 5.38
CA ASN A 145 9.63 7.82 3.94
C ASN A 145 9.60 6.37 3.46
N ASP A 146 9.65 5.39 4.37
CA ASP A 146 9.56 3.95 4.05
C ASP A 146 8.09 3.50 4.00
N VAL A 147 7.75 2.62 3.06
CA VAL A 147 6.41 2.03 2.97
C VAL A 147 6.08 1.16 4.20
N LEU A 148 7.08 0.66 4.91
CA LEU A 148 6.98 -0.11 6.16
C LEU A 148 6.96 0.76 7.44
N TYR A 149 6.85 2.08 7.31
CA TYR A 149 6.94 2.97 8.46
C TYR A 149 5.84 2.72 9.50
N ASP A 150 4.60 2.50 9.06
CA ASP A 150 3.48 2.24 9.97
C ASP A 150 3.59 0.87 10.65
N ASP A 151 4.22 -0.13 10.04
CA ASP A 151 4.53 -1.41 10.69
C ASP A 151 5.47 -1.19 11.90
N ALA A 152 6.48 -0.32 11.75
CA ALA A 152 7.39 0.06 12.82
C ALA A 152 6.67 0.79 13.97
N ILE A 153 5.73 1.67 13.64
CA ILE A 153 4.87 2.37 14.61
C ILE A 153 3.99 1.37 15.34
N LEU A 154 3.25 0.53 14.59
CA LEU A 154 2.33 -0.47 15.13
C LEU A 154 3.02 -1.39 16.14
N LEU A 155 4.20 -1.90 15.76
CA LEU A 155 5.02 -2.74 16.65
C LEU A 155 5.42 -2.01 17.92
N SER A 156 5.88 -0.75 17.80
CA SER A 156 6.29 0.06 18.94
C SER A 156 5.12 0.33 19.90
N GLU A 157 3.96 0.73 19.38
CA GLU A 157 2.78 1.04 20.18
C GLU A 157 2.24 -0.21 20.89
N LYS A 158 2.17 -1.36 20.20
CA LYS A 158 1.75 -2.61 20.85
C LYS A 158 2.71 -3.05 21.94
N LEU A 159 4.03 -2.97 21.72
CA LEU A 159 5.02 -3.28 22.75
C LEU A 159 4.85 -2.36 23.98
N ARG A 160 4.61 -1.06 23.79
CA ARG A 160 4.31 -0.14 24.90
C ARG A 160 3.01 -0.49 25.62
N GLY A 161 1.97 -0.82 24.86
CA GLY A 161 0.64 -1.15 25.39
C GLY A 161 0.65 -2.36 26.33
N VAL A 162 1.52 -3.34 26.08
CA VAL A 162 1.72 -4.51 26.96
C VAL A 162 2.79 -4.29 28.04
N GLY A 163 3.26 -3.06 28.24
CA GLY A 163 4.28 -2.71 29.25
C GLY A 163 5.72 -3.10 28.89
N GLY A 164 5.98 -3.42 27.62
CA GLY A 164 7.30 -3.77 27.10
C GLY A 164 8.28 -2.59 27.08
N LYS A 165 9.59 -2.92 27.14
CA LYS A 165 10.68 -1.92 27.08
C LYS A 165 11.09 -1.67 25.64
N VAL A 166 10.51 -0.68 24.98
CA VAL A 166 10.80 -0.38 23.58
C VAL A 166 11.41 1.02 23.38
N ASN A 167 12.48 1.09 22.60
CA ASN A 167 13.02 2.33 22.04
C ASN A 167 12.64 2.38 20.55
N PHE A 168 11.96 3.45 20.12
CA PHE A 168 11.69 3.69 18.70
C PHE A 168 12.50 4.89 18.23
N HIS A 169 13.31 4.69 17.18
CA HIS A 169 14.09 5.72 16.52
C HIS A 169 13.48 5.98 15.14
N GLN A 170 12.82 7.12 15.02
CA GLN A 170 12.32 7.63 13.76
C GLN A 170 13.44 8.35 13.00
N TRP A 171 13.59 8.02 11.72
CA TRP A 171 14.57 8.61 10.82
C TRP A 171 13.89 9.38 9.69
N ASP A 172 14.63 10.33 9.11
CA ASP A 172 14.25 11.03 7.89
C ASP A 172 15.42 10.91 6.89
N GLY A 173 15.21 10.12 5.85
CA GLY A 173 16.20 9.84 4.81
C GLY A 173 17.20 8.74 5.17
N LEU A 174 16.82 7.77 5.99
CA LEU A 174 17.53 6.49 6.11
C LEU A 174 17.15 5.61 4.92
N PRO A 175 18.07 5.36 3.96
CA PRO A 175 17.77 4.54 2.79
C PRO A 175 17.56 3.08 3.17
N GLU A 176 16.77 2.34 2.39
CA GLU A 176 16.56 0.89 2.61
C GLU A 176 17.90 0.12 2.60
N THR A 177 18.85 0.54 1.76
CA THR A 177 20.24 0.05 1.70
C THR A 177 21.19 0.73 2.69
N TRP A 178 20.71 1.17 3.85
CA TRP A 178 21.53 1.89 4.85
C TRP A 178 22.80 1.13 5.26
N GLN A 179 22.82 -0.21 5.18
CA GLN A 179 24.03 -1.00 5.44
C GLN A 179 25.14 -0.73 4.42
N GLU A 180 24.78 -0.50 3.15
CA GLU A 180 25.72 -0.27 2.04
C GLU A 180 26.26 1.16 2.04
N LEU A 181 25.51 2.09 2.61
CA LEU A 181 25.81 3.52 2.58
C LEU A 181 26.57 4.00 3.82
N ALA A 182 26.85 3.14 4.80
CA ALA A 182 27.77 3.46 5.87
C ALA A 182 29.24 3.22 5.41
N PRO A 183 30.18 4.15 5.65
CA PRO A 183 30.07 5.37 6.46
C PRO A 183 29.71 6.65 5.67
N LEU A 184 29.33 6.53 4.40
CA LEU A 184 29.06 7.67 3.52
C LEU A 184 27.79 8.46 3.89
N SER A 185 26.88 7.86 4.67
CA SER A 185 25.68 8.47 5.23
C SER A 185 25.81 8.69 6.74
N ASN A 186 25.58 9.95 7.17
CA ASN A 186 25.54 10.30 8.60
C ASN A 186 24.39 9.61 9.32
N GLN A 187 23.20 9.50 8.70
CA GLN A 187 22.07 8.77 9.29
C GLN A 187 22.40 7.28 9.46
N SER A 188 22.96 6.64 8.44
CA SER A 188 23.32 5.21 8.49
C SER A 188 24.37 4.92 9.56
N THR A 189 25.38 5.77 9.68
CA THR A 189 26.40 5.69 10.73
C THR A 189 25.80 5.89 12.13
N ALA A 190 24.88 6.85 12.29
CA ALA A 190 24.19 7.09 13.56
C ALA A 190 23.26 5.93 13.95
N CYS A 191 22.59 5.32 12.97
CA CYS A 191 21.76 4.13 13.14
C CYS A 191 22.59 2.97 13.69
N LEU A 192 23.69 2.62 13.00
CA LEU A 192 24.64 1.58 13.43
C LEU A 192 25.22 1.84 14.84
N ALA A 193 25.51 3.11 15.16
CA ALA A 193 26.01 3.48 16.48
C ALA A 193 24.99 3.24 17.60
N LYS A 194 23.70 3.54 17.36
CA LYS A 194 22.59 3.28 18.28
C LYS A 194 22.39 1.77 18.49
N ILE A 195 22.32 0.99 17.41
CA ILE A 195 22.23 -0.48 17.45
C ILE A 195 23.37 -1.06 18.29
N GLY A 196 24.60 -0.63 18.03
CA GLY A 196 25.75 -1.08 18.80
C GLY A 196 25.69 -0.67 20.26
N GLN A 197 25.19 0.53 20.57
CA GLN A 197 25.01 0.99 21.95
C GLN A 197 23.95 0.17 22.68
N PHE A 198 22.83 -0.13 22.02
CA PHE A 198 21.79 -1.00 22.56
C PHE A 198 22.34 -2.39 22.85
N ALA A 199 22.99 -3.02 21.87
CA ALA A 199 23.57 -4.36 22.04
C ALA A 199 24.52 -4.39 23.25
N ARG A 200 25.46 -3.45 23.33
CA ARG A 200 26.40 -3.37 24.47
C ARG A 200 25.66 -3.16 25.79
N ARG A 201 24.66 -2.28 25.87
CA ARG A 201 23.89 -2.04 27.11
C ARG A 201 23.10 -3.28 27.56
N ARG A 202 22.69 -4.14 26.64
CA ARG A 202 21.95 -5.36 26.96
C ARG A 202 22.85 -6.52 27.37
N THR A 203 24.05 -6.62 26.80
CA THR A 203 24.92 -7.80 26.96
C THR A 203 26.11 -7.59 27.91
N SER A 204 26.33 -6.39 28.46
CA SER A 204 27.53 -6.14 29.28
C SER A 204 27.43 -6.65 30.71
N SER A 205 28.12 -7.78 30.92
CA SER A 205 29.08 -8.02 32.03
C SER A 205 30.45 -8.35 31.40
N PRO A 206 31.61 -7.98 31.99
CA PRO A 206 32.85 -7.82 31.23
C PRO A 206 33.60 -9.15 31.05
N LEU A 207 33.60 -9.71 29.85
CA LEU A 207 34.61 -10.71 29.44
C LEU A 207 35.00 -10.49 27.98
N ALA A 208 36.29 -10.21 27.76
CA ALA A 208 36.90 -10.07 26.46
C ALA A 208 37.39 -11.45 25.98
N MET A 209 36.70 -12.01 24.99
CA MET A 209 37.16 -13.17 24.24
C MET A 209 38.02 -12.68 23.07
N THR A 210 39.07 -13.43 22.73
CA THR A 210 40.03 -13.02 21.70
C THR A 210 39.47 -13.22 20.29
N ARG A 211 40.03 -12.50 19.30
CA ARG A 211 39.62 -12.58 17.89
C ARG A 211 39.83 -13.99 17.31
N GLU A 212 40.87 -14.68 17.77
CA GLU A 212 41.22 -16.05 17.33
C GLU A 212 40.18 -17.09 17.81
N GLU A 213 39.71 -16.98 19.05
CA GLU A 213 38.60 -17.79 19.58
C GLU A 213 37.26 -17.47 18.89
N SER A 214 37.09 -16.25 18.38
CA SER A 214 35.92 -15.83 17.60
C SER A 214 35.92 -16.45 16.21
N ASP A 215 37.04 -16.38 15.50
CA ASP A 215 37.17 -16.86 14.13
C ASP A 215 37.06 -18.40 14.06
N GLN A 216 37.66 -19.12 15.02
CA GLN A 216 37.50 -20.58 15.15
C GLN A 216 36.05 -21.03 15.37
N LEU A 217 35.26 -20.22 16.10
CA LEU A 217 33.85 -20.51 16.31
C LEU A 217 33.04 -20.26 15.03
N VAL A 218 33.29 -19.16 14.32
CA VAL A 218 32.62 -18.86 13.04
C VAL A 218 32.88 -19.95 12.00
N ASP A 219 34.12 -20.42 11.90
CA ASP A 219 34.49 -21.49 10.96
C ASP A 219 33.82 -22.82 11.32
N ALA A 220 33.76 -23.18 12.61
CA ALA A 220 33.05 -24.37 13.07
C ALA A 220 31.54 -24.30 12.78
N TYR A 221 30.92 -23.11 12.90
CA TYR A 221 29.51 -22.89 12.57
C TYR A 221 29.27 -22.95 11.06
N GLN A 222 30.17 -22.38 10.25
CA GLN A 222 30.09 -22.47 8.79
C GLN A 222 30.19 -23.91 8.29
N GLU A 223 31.04 -24.75 8.88
CA GLU A 223 31.10 -26.17 8.53
C GLU A 223 29.84 -26.94 8.95
N HIS A 224 29.26 -26.64 10.12
CA HIS A 224 28.02 -27.27 10.56
C HIS A 224 26.85 -26.92 9.63
N ILE A 225 26.74 -25.66 9.23
CA ILE A 225 25.73 -25.18 8.27
C ILE A 225 25.95 -25.81 6.87
N LYS A 226 27.19 -25.88 6.38
CA LYS A 226 27.53 -26.53 5.10
C LYS A 226 27.21 -28.03 5.09
N SER A 227 27.22 -28.70 6.24
CA SER A 227 26.80 -30.10 6.35
C SER A 227 25.28 -30.29 6.29
N TYR A 228 24.52 -29.22 6.58
CA TYR A 228 23.05 -29.19 6.55
C TYR A 228 22.49 -28.68 5.21
N ILE A 229 23.20 -27.78 4.53
CA ILE A 229 22.86 -27.28 3.19
C ILE A 229 23.29 -28.30 2.15
N GLN A 230 22.32 -28.92 1.46
CA GLN A 230 22.64 -29.99 0.52
C GLN A 230 23.31 -29.48 -0.79
N PRO A 231 24.23 -30.27 -1.39
CA PRO A 231 25.04 -29.86 -2.55
C PRO A 231 24.29 -29.69 -3.89
N HIS A 232 23.01 -30.06 -3.96
CA HIS A 232 22.31 -30.25 -5.25
C HIS A 232 21.75 -28.98 -5.89
N THR A 233 21.98 -27.81 -5.28
CA THR A 233 21.44 -26.52 -5.77
C THR A 233 22.42 -25.82 -6.71
N ALA A 234 23.73 -25.95 -6.53
CA ALA A 234 24.73 -25.29 -7.39
C ALA A 234 24.83 -25.93 -8.78
N ASP A 235 25.01 -27.26 -8.84
CA ASP A 235 25.23 -27.98 -10.11
C ASP A 235 24.01 -27.97 -11.04
N ARG A 236 22.79 -27.85 -10.50
CA ARG A 236 21.56 -27.77 -11.30
C ARG A 236 21.35 -26.40 -11.93
N ILE A 237 21.74 -25.34 -11.23
CA ILE A 237 21.65 -23.97 -11.73
C ILE A 237 22.62 -23.81 -12.90
N ASP A 238 23.87 -24.26 -12.75
CA ASP A 238 24.89 -24.16 -13.80
C ASP A 238 24.58 -25.01 -15.05
N GLN A 239 23.99 -26.21 -14.88
CA GLN A 239 23.57 -27.06 -16.00
C GLN A 239 22.39 -26.47 -16.80
N VAL A 240 21.44 -25.81 -16.12
CA VAL A 240 20.31 -25.12 -16.77
C VAL A 240 20.78 -23.87 -17.50
N PHE A 241 21.74 -23.12 -16.92
CA PHE A 241 22.35 -21.96 -17.55
C PHE A 241 23.16 -22.33 -18.79
N GLU A 242 23.97 -23.38 -18.74
CA GLU A 242 24.82 -23.77 -19.88
C GLU A 242 24.01 -24.43 -21.01
N TRP A 243 22.94 -25.17 -20.70
CA TRP A 243 22.00 -25.69 -21.70
C TRP A 243 21.24 -24.57 -22.43
N ALA A 244 20.74 -23.57 -21.68
CA ALA A 244 20.00 -22.44 -22.23
C ALA A 244 20.87 -21.49 -23.07
N ARG A 245 22.15 -21.31 -22.69
CA ARG A 245 23.14 -20.49 -23.40
C ARG A 245 23.57 -21.09 -24.75
N VAL A 246 23.54 -22.42 -24.88
CA VAL A 246 24.07 -23.13 -26.06
C VAL A 246 22.98 -23.52 -27.07
N GLN A 247 21.72 -23.69 -26.67
CA GLN A 247 20.65 -24.24 -27.52
C GLN A 247 19.40 -23.34 -27.68
N GLY A 248 19.32 -22.19 -26.98
CA GLY A 248 18.13 -21.34 -26.95
C GLY A 248 18.12 -20.20 -27.99
N PRO A 249 16.96 -19.81 -28.57
CA PRO A 249 16.87 -18.65 -29.46
C PRO A 249 17.09 -17.30 -28.74
N ASP A 250 17.85 -16.38 -29.33
CA ASP A 250 18.25 -15.08 -28.73
C ASP A 250 17.08 -14.21 -28.22
N TRP A 251 15.89 -14.36 -28.81
CA TRP A 251 14.70 -13.60 -28.44
C TRP A 251 14.03 -14.08 -27.14
N VAL A 252 14.45 -15.23 -26.59
CA VAL A 252 13.91 -15.79 -25.34
C VAL A 252 14.54 -15.13 -24.10
N TRP A 253 15.75 -14.56 -24.22
CA TRP A 253 16.51 -13.97 -23.11
C TRP A 253 15.81 -12.79 -22.41
N PRO A 254 15.20 -11.81 -23.11
CA PRO A 254 14.47 -10.73 -22.47
C PRO A 254 13.20 -11.19 -21.73
N PHE A 255 12.62 -12.33 -22.15
CA PHE A 255 11.41 -12.88 -21.55
C PHE A 255 11.72 -13.59 -20.24
N ILE A 256 12.83 -14.34 -20.17
CA ILE A 256 13.31 -14.98 -18.94
C ILE A 256 13.79 -13.92 -17.93
N GLN A 257 14.50 -12.87 -18.37
CA GLN A 257 14.90 -11.75 -17.50
C GLN A 257 13.70 -10.96 -16.94
N ARG A 258 12.63 -10.76 -17.72
CA ARG A 258 11.39 -10.13 -17.22
C ARG A 258 10.63 -11.01 -16.25
N ARG A 259 10.60 -12.32 -16.48
CA ARG A 259 9.85 -13.29 -15.69
C ARG A 259 10.53 -13.61 -14.36
N LEU A 260 11.86 -13.53 -14.30
CA LEU A 260 12.65 -13.54 -13.05
C LEU A 260 12.62 -12.20 -12.30
N LYS A 261 12.27 -11.09 -12.98
CA LYS A 261 12.07 -9.77 -12.34
C LYS A 261 10.68 -9.55 -11.76
N HIS A 262 9.66 -10.24 -12.25
CA HIS A 262 8.26 -10.06 -11.84
C HIS A 262 7.57 -11.42 -11.70
N GLY A 263 8.07 -12.24 -10.78
CA GLY A 263 7.50 -13.55 -10.52
C GLY A 263 6.05 -13.42 -10.05
N ALA A 264 5.08 -13.69 -10.94
CA ALA A 264 3.74 -14.13 -10.56
C ALA A 264 2.97 -14.66 -11.78
N LEU A 265 2.37 -15.84 -11.60
CA LEU A 265 1.22 -16.33 -12.37
C LEU A 265 -0.02 -15.95 -11.57
N VAL A 266 -0.90 -15.13 -12.14
CA VAL A 266 -2.04 -14.50 -11.48
C VAL A 266 -3.24 -15.45 -11.35
N THR A 267 -3.97 -15.38 -10.22
CA THR A 267 -5.29 -16.03 -10.02
C THR A 267 -6.43 -15.00 -10.00
N GLN A 268 -7.67 -15.49 -10.20
CA GLN A 268 -8.85 -14.71 -10.59
C GLN A 268 -9.32 -13.64 -9.57
N ASP A 269 -9.10 -13.84 -8.27
CA ASP A 269 -9.47 -12.87 -7.21
C ASP A 269 -8.53 -11.65 -7.15
N GLN A 270 -7.28 -11.81 -7.62
CA GLN A 270 -6.32 -10.72 -7.73
C GLN A 270 -6.72 -9.76 -8.87
N VAL A 271 -7.33 -10.30 -9.94
CA VAL A 271 -7.82 -9.51 -11.07
C VAL A 271 -8.92 -8.54 -10.63
N GLU A 272 -9.82 -8.92 -9.72
CA GLU A 272 -10.92 -8.03 -9.29
C GLU A 272 -10.45 -6.88 -8.37
N ARG A 273 -9.48 -7.13 -7.48
CA ARG A 273 -8.91 -6.10 -6.58
C ARG A 273 -7.95 -5.16 -7.32
N ASP A 274 -7.12 -5.71 -8.20
CA ASP A 274 -6.27 -4.92 -9.07
C ASP A 274 -7.12 -4.06 -10.02
N TRP A 275 -8.28 -4.55 -10.48
CA TRP A 275 -9.22 -3.74 -11.27
C TRP A 275 -9.75 -2.51 -10.53
N LEU A 276 -10.10 -2.61 -9.25
CA LEU A 276 -10.57 -1.45 -8.46
C LEU A 276 -9.45 -0.44 -8.20
N SER A 277 -8.23 -0.92 -7.92
CA SER A 277 -7.05 -0.05 -7.77
C SER A 277 -6.68 0.63 -9.10
N LEU A 278 -6.74 -0.12 -10.21
CA LEU A 278 -6.51 0.40 -11.56
C LEU A 278 -7.58 1.42 -11.95
N LEU A 279 -8.85 1.18 -11.61
CA LEU A 279 -9.97 2.10 -11.83
C LEU A 279 -9.82 3.38 -11.01
N PHE A 280 -9.45 3.29 -9.73
CA PHE A 280 -9.27 4.48 -8.87
C PHE A 280 -8.06 5.32 -9.31
N THR A 281 -6.98 4.65 -9.73
CA THR A 281 -5.73 5.28 -10.18
C THR A 281 -5.86 5.88 -11.58
N GLN A 282 -6.56 5.22 -12.51
CA GLN A 282 -6.77 5.70 -13.88
C GLN A 282 -8.04 6.55 -14.06
N ALA A 283 -8.86 6.72 -13.02
CA ALA A 283 -10.03 7.59 -13.08
C ALA A 283 -9.62 9.01 -13.47
N ALA A 284 -10.26 9.53 -14.51
CA ALA A 284 -10.06 10.91 -14.98
C ALA A 284 -10.57 11.94 -13.95
N ASP A 285 -11.46 11.51 -13.05
CA ASP A 285 -12.05 12.34 -12.01
C ASP A 285 -11.19 12.37 -10.76
N ALA A 286 -11.19 13.50 -10.05
CA ALA A 286 -10.55 13.60 -8.75
C ALA A 286 -11.36 12.82 -7.70
N MET A 287 -10.79 11.78 -7.11
CA MET A 287 -11.48 10.90 -6.14
C MET A 287 -10.73 10.82 -4.80
N VAL A 288 -11.49 10.87 -3.70
CA VAL A 288 -11.01 10.85 -2.31
C VAL A 288 -11.91 9.94 -1.48
N LEU A 289 -11.37 8.95 -0.78
CA LEU A 289 -12.08 8.16 0.22
C LEU A 289 -11.81 8.73 1.62
N LEU A 290 -12.87 8.92 2.40
CA LEU A 290 -12.82 9.49 3.74
C LEU A 290 -13.34 8.52 4.78
N SER A 291 -12.65 8.47 5.92
CA SER A 291 -13.19 7.89 7.15
C SER A 291 -14.19 8.84 7.83
N ALA A 292 -14.95 8.32 8.80
CA ALA A 292 -15.81 9.13 9.67
C ALA A 292 -15.07 10.28 10.40
N SER A 293 -13.75 10.15 10.60
CA SER A 293 -12.91 11.19 11.18
C SER A 293 -12.38 12.22 10.16
N ARG A 294 -12.80 12.12 8.88
CA ARG A 294 -12.32 12.93 7.73
C ARG A 294 -10.87 12.71 7.33
N HIS A 295 -10.22 11.68 7.87
CA HIS A 295 -8.93 11.25 7.32
C HIS A 295 -9.15 10.71 5.91
N ILE A 296 -8.28 11.14 5.00
CA ILE A 296 -8.21 10.59 3.66
C ILE A 296 -7.63 9.18 3.77
N LEU A 297 -8.46 8.19 3.47
CA LEU A 297 -8.08 6.78 3.39
C LEU A 297 -7.38 6.48 2.07
N LEU A 298 -7.84 7.11 0.97
CA LEU A 298 -7.26 6.97 -0.35
C LEU A 298 -7.55 8.24 -1.17
N SER A 299 -6.60 8.68 -2.00
CA SER A 299 -6.85 9.71 -3.00
C SER A 299 -6.04 9.46 -4.26
N ASN A 300 -6.66 9.66 -5.42
CA ASN A 300 -5.99 9.50 -6.70
C ASN A 300 -5.18 10.75 -7.08
N GLU A 301 -4.36 10.65 -8.12
CA GLU A 301 -3.46 11.73 -8.53
C GLU A 301 -4.22 13.02 -8.88
N GLN A 302 -5.40 12.89 -9.52
CA GLN A 302 -6.22 14.04 -9.89
C GLN A 302 -6.78 14.76 -8.65
N ALA A 303 -7.19 14.03 -7.61
CA ALA A 303 -7.63 14.65 -6.37
C ALA A 303 -6.51 15.45 -5.70
N ARG A 304 -5.29 14.92 -5.65
CA ARG A 304 -4.14 15.64 -5.08
C ARG A 304 -3.88 16.93 -5.86
N ARG A 305 -3.84 16.87 -7.19
CA ARG A 305 -3.66 18.06 -8.05
C ARG A 305 -4.74 19.12 -7.84
N VAL A 306 -6.01 18.72 -7.66
CA VAL A 306 -7.11 19.68 -7.44
C VAL A 306 -7.04 20.29 -6.04
N LEU A 307 -6.65 19.52 -5.04
CA LEU A 307 -6.52 19.99 -3.65
C LEU A 307 -5.26 20.83 -3.41
N ASP A 308 -4.20 20.64 -4.21
CA ASP A 308 -2.97 21.44 -4.16
C ASP A 308 -3.11 22.81 -4.89
N GLN A 309 -4.14 22.98 -5.71
CA GLN A 309 -4.48 24.25 -6.36
C GLN A 309 -5.32 25.13 -5.42
N LYS A 310 -5.51 26.42 -5.76
CA LYS A 310 -6.47 27.28 -5.08
C LYS A 310 -7.88 26.66 -5.19
N SER A 311 -8.31 25.99 -4.13
CA SER A 311 -9.54 25.22 -4.07
C SER A 311 -10.35 25.59 -2.82
N PRO A 312 -11.68 25.45 -2.85
CA PRO A 312 -12.50 25.53 -1.64
C PRO A 312 -12.17 24.47 -0.58
N LEU A 313 -11.43 23.41 -0.91
CA LEU A 313 -10.96 22.38 0.02
C LEU A 313 -9.44 22.25 0.00
N GLU A 314 -8.85 21.92 1.15
CA GLU A 314 -7.43 21.64 1.31
C GLU A 314 -7.18 20.38 2.16
N LEU A 315 -5.96 19.85 2.05
CA LEU A 315 -5.46 18.81 2.92
C LEU A 315 -4.73 19.43 4.11
N LYS A 316 -5.19 19.17 5.33
CA LYS A 316 -4.55 19.64 6.56
C LYS A 316 -4.33 18.49 7.53
N SER A 317 -3.07 18.15 7.76
CA SER A 317 -2.67 17.05 8.67
C SER A 317 -3.39 15.73 8.37
N GLY A 318 -3.48 15.35 7.10
CA GLY A 318 -4.13 14.10 6.66
C GLY A 318 -5.67 14.13 6.63
N ARG A 319 -6.29 15.28 6.96
CA ARG A 319 -7.75 15.46 6.95
C ARG A 319 -8.18 16.42 5.85
N LEU A 320 -9.31 16.13 5.22
CA LEU A 320 -9.93 17.02 4.26
C LEU A 320 -10.74 18.10 4.99
N VAL A 321 -10.43 19.36 4.73
CA VAL A 321 -11.07 20.54 5.36
C VAL A 321 -11.36 21.61 4.31
N GLY A 322 -12.34 22.48 4.59
CA GLY A 322 -12.61 23.68 3.83
C GLY A 322 -11.56 24.75 4.08
N THR A 323 -11.18 25.49 3.03
CA THR A 323 -10.18 26.56 3.12
C THR A 323 -10.71 27.82 3.81
N SER A 324 -12.01 27.91 4.05
CA SER A 324 -12.67 28.98 4.80
C SER A 324 -13.98 28.49 5.43
N ASP A 325 -14.57 29.30 6.32
CA ASP A 325 -15.77 28.93 7.09
C ASP A 325 -16.93 28.44 6.21
N GLY A 326 -17.15 29.04 5.04
CA GLY A 326 -18.25 28.66 4.13
C GLY A 326 -18.12 27.24 3.58
N PRO A 327 -17.04 26.91 2.84
CA PRO A 327 -16.77 25.54 2.39
C PRO A 327 -16.68 24.52 3.53
N GLU A 328 -16.11 24.89 4.68
CA GLU A 328 -16.01 23.98 5.84
C GLU A 328 -17.38 23.66 6.42
N GLU A 329 -18.26 24.64 6.62
CA GLU A 329 -19.62 24.41 7.13
C GLU A 329 -20.43 23.49 6.19
N VAL A 330 -20.33 23.71 4.88
CA VAL A 330 -21.04 22.90 3.88
C VAL A 330 -20.49 21.47 3.83
N LEU A 331 -19.17 21.29 3.92
CA LEU A 331 -18.54 19.98 3.98
C LEU A 331 -18.91 19.25 5.28
N GLN A 332 -18.81 19.93 6.42
CA GLN A 332 -19.13 19.42 7.75
C GLN A 332 -20.56 18.88 7.78
N GLN A 333 -21.53 19.70 7.38
CA GLN A 333 -22.95 19.33 7.40
C GLN A 333 -23.22 18.09 6.52
N ALA A 334 -22.58 18.02 5.35
CA ALA A 334 -22.75 16.89 4.44
C ALA A 334 -22.19 15.58 5.02
N LEU A 335 -20.97 15.63 5.56
CA LEU A 335 -20.31 14.45 6.11
C LEU A 335 -20.98 13.96 7.40
N ASP A 336 -21.42 14.87 8.26
CA ASP A 336 -22.15 14.51 9.50
C ASP A 336 -23.44 13.77 9.19
N THR A 337 -24.09 14.12 8.08
CA THR A 337 -25.28 13.38 7.63
C THR A 337 -24.88 12.00 7.10
N LEU A 338 -23.93 11.92 6.15
CA LEU A 338 -23.50 10.66 5.51
C LEU A 338 -22.91 9.62 6.47
N PHE A 339 -22.26 10.06 7.54
CA PHE A 339 -21.75 9.17 8.58
C PHE A 339 -22.78 8.83 9.67
N SER A 340 -23.99 9.40 9.61
CA SER A 340 -25.07 9.07 10.55
C SER A 340 -25.54 7.62 10.38
N PRO A 341 -25.78 6.89 11.47
CA PRO A 341 -26.26 5.50 11.42
C PRO A 341 -27.71 5.36 10.92
N SER A 342 -28.49 6.44 10.84
CA SER A 342 -29.92 6.42 10.48
C SER A 342 -30.23 6.79 9.03
N GLU A 343 -29.22 7.15 8.23
CA GLU A 343 -29.44 7.69 6.89
C GLU A 343 -29.59 6.58 5.84
N THR A 344 -30.59 6.73 4.96
CA THR A 344 -30.88 5.81 3.84
C THR A 344 -30.48 6.40 2.48
N GLU A 345 -29.89 7.60 2.45
CA GLU A 345 -29.45 8.24 1.22
C GLU A 345 -28.00 7.87 0.89
N ASP A 346 -27.79 7.26 -0.27
CA ASP A 346 -26.49 6.75 -0.72
C ASP A 346 -25.56 7.84 -1.28
N GLY A 347 -25.96 9.11 -1.34
CA GLY A 347 -25.07 10.17 -1.80
C GLY A 347 -25.67 11.57 -1.93
N ARG A 348 -24.79 12.56 -2.01
CA ARG A 348 -25.11 13.99 -1.98
C ARG A 348 -24.20 14.80 -2.90
N ALA A 349 -24.72 15.83 -3.54
CA ALA A 349 -23.94 16.79 -4.30
C ALA A 349 -23.78 18.09 -3.51
N LEU A 350 -22.55 18.60 -3.44
CA LEU A 350 -22.15 19.79 -2.71
C LEU A 350 -21.57 20.80 -3.69
N ARG A 351 -22.01 22.05 -3.57
CA ARG A 351 -21.38 23.18 -4.25
C ARG A 351 -20.65 24.00 -3.20
N LEU A 352 -19.33 23.98 -3.28
CA LEU A 352 -18.44 24.74 -2.39
C LEU A 352 -18.01 26.02 -3.11
N ALA A 353 -17.94 27.13 -2.38
CA ALA A 353 -17.53 28.42 -2.93
C ALA A 353 -16.70 29.20 -1.91
N THR A 354 -15.55 29.74 -2.32
CA THR A 354 -14.76 30.66 -1.51
C THR A 354 -15.29 32.10 -1.65
N LYS A 355 -14.91 32.99 -0.72
CA LYS A 355 -15.20 34.43 -0.82
C LYS A 355 -14.53 35.10 -2.03
N GLU A 356 -13.45 34.49 -2.53
CA GLU A 356 -12.67 34.95 -3.70
C GLU A 356 -13.32 34.54 -5.03
N GLY A 357 -14.39 33.73 -4.99
CA GLY A 357 -15.18 33.34 -6.16
C GLY A 357 -14.84 31.97 -6.75
N ASP A 358 -13.87 31.24 -6.18
CA ASP A 358 -13.55 29.88 -6.60
C ASP A 358 -14.70 28.95 -6.23
N THR A 359 -15.17 28.15 -7.19
CA THR A 359 -16.27 27.21 -6.95
C THR A 359 -15.87 25.79 -7.31
N MET A 360 -16.34 24.83 -6.51
CA MET A 360 -16.07 23.42 -6.72
C MET A 360 -17.34 22.60 -6.51
N LEU A 361 -17.58 21.66 -7.41
CA LEU A 361 -18.65 20.69 -7.27
C LEU A 361 -18.08 19.37 -6.76
N VAL A 362 -18.62 18.88 -5.66
CA VAL A 362 -18.21 17.63 -5.03
C VAL A 362 -19.41 16.71 -4.92
N ARG A 363 -19.29 15.45 -5.33
CA ARG A 363 -20.26 14.41 -4.99
C ARG A 363 -19.71 13.53 -3.91
N CYS A 364 -20.50 13.31 -2.88
CA CYS A 364 -20.18 12.45 -1.75
C CYS A 364 -21.11 11.22 -1.79
N LYS A 365 -20.59 10.03 -1.57
CA LYS A 365 -21.38 8.79 -1.51
C LYS A 365 -20.87 7.93 -0.37
N ARG A 366 -21.77 7.48 0.51
CA ARG A 366 -21.43 6.46 1.50
C ARG A 366 -21.26 5.12 0.80
N LEU A 367 -20.16 4.42 1.07
CA LEU A 367 -19.96 3.07 0.56
C LEU A 367 -20.72 2.06 1.43
N ALA A 368 -21.38 1.11 0.78
CA ALA A 368 -22.05 0.01 1.46
C ALA A 368 -21.00 -0.89 2.14
N ALA A 369 -21.25 -1.25 3.40
CA ALA A 369 -20.44 -2.24 4.10
C ALA A 369 -20.72 -3.63 3.51
N LEU A 370 -19.67 -4.43 3.31
CA LEU A 370 -19.84 -5.82 2.90
C LEU A 370 -20.36 -6.66 4.09
N PRO A 371 -20.97 -7.82 3.85
CA PRO A 371 -21.48 -8.68 4.92
C PRO A 371 -20.42 -9.08 5.96
N GLU A 372 -19.16 -9.19 5.54
CA GLU A 372 -17.99 -9.43 6.41
C GLU A 372 -17.57 -8.22 7.27
N ASP A 373 -17.97 -6.99 6.91
CA ASP A 373 -17.54 -5.74 7.55
C ASP A 373 -18.35 -5.35 8.79
N ARG A 374 -18.93 -6.32 9.52
CA ARG A 374 -19.76 -6.03 10.69
C ARG A 374 -18.95 -5.28 11.77
N GLY A 375 -19.26 -4.00 11.95
CA GLY A 375 -18.62 -3.12 12.94
C GLY A 375 -17.53 -2.22 12.35
N ALA A 376 -17.21 -2.32 11.06
CA ALA A 376 -16.31 -1.39 10.39
C ALA A 376 -16.93 0.01 10.33
N PRO A 377 -16.16 1.08 10.59
CA PRO A 377 -16.65 2.44 10.49
C PRO A 377 -17.03 2.77 9.04
N PRO A 378 -18.12 3.53 8.81
CA PRO A 378 -18.55 3.90 7.47
C PRO A 378 -17.47 4.71 6.73
N VAL A 379 -17.39 4.48 5.43
CA VAL A 379 -16.48 5.17 4.51
C VAL A 379 -17.30 5.96 3.51
N VAL A 380 -16.83 7.17 3.17
CA VAL A 380 -17.48 8.04 2.18
C VAL A 380 -16.51 8.32 1.04
N LEU A 381 -16.96 8.07 -0.19
CA LEU A 381 -16.28 8.45 -1.42
C LEU A 381 -16.67 9.86 -1.83
N LEU A 382 -15.68 10.73 -2.01
CA LEU A 382 -15.79 12.05 -2.60
C LEU A 382 -15.25 12.01 -4.02
N ARG A 383 -16.04 12.51 -4.96
CA ARG A 383 -15.63 12.79 -6.33
C ARG A 383 -15.70 14.29 -6.57
N ILE A 384 -14.56 14.89 -6.84
CA ILE A 384 -14.39 16.32 -7.10
C ILE A 384 -14.43 16.53 -8.61
N ILE A 385 -15.32 17.41 -9.06
CA ILE A 385 -15.52 17.74 -10.46
C ILE A 385 -14.89 19.11 -10.70
N ALA A 386 -13.69 19.10 -11.28
CA ALA A 386 -12.87 20.30 -11.48
C ALA A 386 -13.24 21.11 -12.74
N ASP A 387 -13.78 20.47 -13.79
CA ASP A 387 -14.20 21.12 -15.04
C ASP A 387 -15.42 20.38 -15.63
N PRO A 388 -16.67 20.81 -15.35
CA PRO A 388 -17.87 20.16 -15.85
C PRO A 388 -18.03 20.24 -17.38
N ASP A 389 -17.30 21.15 -18.05
CA ASP A 389 -17.48 21.48 -19.46
C ASP A 389 -16.58 20.66 -20.42
N LYS A 390 -15.66 19.83 -19.89
CA LYS A 390 -14.71 19.00 -20.67
C LYS A 390 -15.02 17.50 -20.70
N MET A 391 -16.21 17.08 -20.29
CA MET A 391 -16.53 15.65 -20.12
C MET A 391 -17.18 15.05 -21.39
N PRO A 392 -16.65 13.96 -21.99
CA PRO A 392 -17.22 13.37 -23.21
C PRO A 392 -18.59 12.74 -22.92
N ILE A 393 -19.53 12.93 -23.83
CA ILE A 393 -20.93 12.54 -23.66
C ILE A 393 -21.16 11.14 -24.23
N ASP A 394 -21.45 10.17 -23.37
CA ASP A 394 -21.74 8.80 -23.81
C ASP A 394 -23.13 8.68 -24.44
N ILE A 395 -23.15 8.27 -25.71
CA ILE A 395 -24.34 8.15 -26.54
C ILE A 395 -25.22 6.97 -26.09
N GLU A 396 -24.64 5.86 -25.61
CA GLU A 396 -25.41 4.68 -25.21
C GLU A 396 -26.26 4.95 -23.97
N SER A 397 -25.71 5.67 -23.00
CA SER A 397 -26.43 5.99 -21.76
C SER A 397 -27.53 7.04 -21.95
N LEU A 398 -27.35 7.98 -22.89
CA LEU A 398 -28.43 8.89 -23.29
C LEU A 398 -29.63 8.14 -23.91
N GLN A 399 -29.38 7.04 -24.62
CA GLN A 399 -30.46 6.18 -25.13
C GLN A 399 -31.20 5.51 -23.97
N ALA A 400 -30.47 4.92 -23.02
CA ALA A 400 -31.04 4.19 -21.91
C ALA A 400 -31.89 5.09 -20.97
N TRP A 401 -31.45 6.31 -20.68
CA TRP A 401 -32.11 7.15 -19.66
C TRP A 401 -33.29 7.96 -20.16
N TYR A 402 -33.24 8.36 -21.42
CA TYR A 402 -34.25 9.24 -22.01
C TYR A 402 -35.03 8.55 -23.14
N ASP A 403 -34.86 7.23 -23.29
CA ASP A 403 -35.48 6.42 -24.34
C ASP A 403 -35.24 7.02 -25.74
N LEU A 404 -34.02 7.53 -25.96
CA LEU A 404 -33.63 8.12 -27.24
C LEU A 404 -33.27 7.01 -28.22
N SER A 405 -33.64 7.19 -29.49
CA SER A 405 -33.05 6.36 -30.54
C SER A 405 -31.55 6.68 -30.70
N PRO A 406 -30.75 5.79 -31.30
CA PRO A 406 -29.32 6.05 -31.53
C PRO A 406 -29.04 7.36 -32.28
N ARG A 407 -29.91 7.72 -33.23
CA ARG A 407 -29.80 8.98 -33.99
C ARG A 407 -30.17 10.20 -33.16
N GLU A 408 -31.15 10.08 -32.25
CA GLU A 408 -31.53 11.15 -31.33
C GLU A 408 -30.44 11.40 -30.28
N ALA A 409 -29.85 10.33 -29.73
CA ALA A 409 -28.77 10.42 -28.76
C ALA A 409 -27.49 11.03 -29.36
N ALA A 410 -27.13 10.63 -30.60
CA ALA A 410 -25.97 11.19 -31.29
C ALA A 410 -26.12 12.69 -31.60
N VAL A 411 -27.32 13.12 -32.02
CA VAL A 411 -27.62 14.55 -32.25
C VAL A 411 -27.59 15.33 -30.92
N ALA A 412 -28.09 14.75 -29.82
CA ALA A 412 -28.10 15.39 -28.50
C ALA A 412 -26.68 15.58 -27.94
N ALA A 413 -25.81 14.57 -28.08
CA ALA A 413 -24.42 14.61 -27.66
C ALA A 413 -23.63 15.66 -28.45
N ALA A 414 -23.67 15.60 -29.80
CA ALA A 414 -22.95 16.55 -30.64
C ALA A 414 -23.39 18.01 -30.40
N PHE A 415 -24.69 18.23 -30.19
CA PHE A 415 -25.20 19.58 -29.88
C PHE A 415 -24.75 20.08 -28.50
N ALA A 416 -24.69 19.19 -27.50
CA ALA A 416 -24.19 19.53 -26.16
C ALA A 416 -22.66 19.78 -26.13
N GLU A 417 -21.92 19.21 -27.07
CA GLU A 417 -20.49 19.49 -27.32
C GLU A 417 -20.25 20.76 -28.16
N GLY A 418 -21.33 21.49 -28.50
CA GLY A 418 -21.23 22.80 -29.17
C GLY A 418 -21.34 22.77 -30.69
N MET A 419 -21.58 21.61 -31.31
CA MET A 419 -21.84 21.51 -32.75
C MET A 419 -23.23 22.07 -33.09
N SER A 420 -23.35 22.90 -34.13
CA SER A 420 -24.67 23.36 -34.57
C SER A 420 -25.42 22.23 -35.29
N LEU A 421 -26.77 22.30 -35.33
CA LEU A 421 -27.56 21.30 -36.04
C LEU A 421 -27.27 21.27 -37.56
N THR A 422 -26.82 22.39 -38.12
CA THR A 422 -26.41 22.50 -39.53
C THR A 422 -25.09 21.79 -39.75
N ASP A 423 -24.10 22.01 -38.89
CA ASP A 423 -22.80 21.36 -39.00
C ASP A 423 -22.92 19.84 -38.82
N TYR A 424 -23.81 19.39 -37.93
CA TYR A 424 -24.10 17.97 -37.76
C TYR A 424 -24.75 17.35 -39.00
N ALA A 425 -25.70 18.08 -39.64
CA ALA A 425 -26.36 17.64 -40.86
C ALA A 425 -25.34 17.46 -42.01
N ASP A 426 -24.44 18.42 -42.18
CA ASP A 426 -23.40 18.39 -43.21
C ASP A 426 -22.36 17.29 -42.93
N ALA A 427 -21.96 17.10 -41.66
CA ALA A 427 -20.98 16.10 -41.26
C ALA A 427 -21.50 14.65 -41.38
N THR A 428 -22.82 14.44 -41.32
CA THR A 428 -23.44 13.10 -41.35
C THR A 428 -24.16 12.78 -42.65
N ASP A 429 -24.13 13.70 -43.63
CA ASP A 429 -24.86 13.61 -44.89
C ASP A 429 -26.37 13.34 -44.69
N VAL A 430 -26.96 13.98 -43.68
CA VAL A 430 -28.38 13.88 -43.34
C VAL A 430 -29.06 15.22 -43.56
N ALA A 431 -30.23 15.23 -44.20
CA ALA A 431 -30.99 16.46 -44.42
C ALA A 431 -31.27 17.21 -43.10
N ILE A 432 -31.03 18.53 -43.09
CA ILE A 432 -31.25 19.40 -41.90
C ILE A 432 -32.67 19.34 -41.35
N THR A 433 -33.67 19.07 -42.20
CA THR A 433 -35.07 18.85 -41.79
C THR A 433 -35.22 17.61 -40.91
N THR A 434 -34.48 16.55 -41.21
CA THR A 434 -34.44 15.30 -40.42
C THR A 434 -33.70 15.52 -39.10
N VAL A 435 -32.56 16.21 -39.10
CA VAL A 435 -31.81 16.54 -37.87
C VAL A 435 -32.64 17.40 -36.92
N ARG A 436 -33.36 18.40 -37.44
CA ARG A 436 -34.30 19.22 -36.64
C ARG A 436 -35.45 18.39 -36.05
N THR A 437 -35.93 17.39 -36.78
CA THR A 437 -36.96 16.47 -36.30
C THR A 437 -36.43 15.62 -35.14
N HIS A 438 -35.24 15.04 -35.29
CA HIS A 438 -34.57 14.31 -34.20
C HIS A 438 -34.33 15.21 -32.98
N PHE A 439 -33.85 16.43 -33.17
CA PHE A 439 -33.61 17.36 -32.06
C PHE A 439 -34.93 17.80 -31.37
N ALA A 440 -36.02 17.96 -32.12
CA ALA A 440 -37.33 18.24 -31.54
C ALA A 440 -37.84 17.07 -30.67
N ASN A 441 -37.63 15.83 -31.13
CA ASN A 441 -37.94 14.63 -30.34
C ASN A 441 -37.08 14.54 -29.08
N VAL A 442 -35.77 14.82 -29.18
CA VAL A 442 -34.86 14.91 -28.03
C VAL A 442 -35.40 15.93 -27.02
N LYS A 443 -35.75 17.14 -27.48
CA LYS A 443 -36.28 18.19 -26.61
C LYS A 443 -37.55 17.74 -25.87
N ALA A 444 -38.45 17.03 -26.56
CA ALA A 444 -39.68 16.49 -25.98
C ALA A 444 -39.38 15.38 -24.95
N LYS A 445 -38.55 14.39 -25.31
CA LYS A 445 -38.18 13.26 -24.44
C LYS A 445 -37.41 13.69 -23.19
N LEU A 446 -36.59 14.73 -23.29
CA LEU A 446 -35.87 15.31 -22.16
C LEU A 446 -36.74 16.24 -21.30
N GLY A 447 -37.96 16.58 -21.76
CA GLY A 447 -38.82 17.58 -21.10
C GLY A 447 -38.14 18.96 -21.02
N ALA A 448 -37.41 19.35 -22.07
CA ALA A 448 -36.64 20.59 -22.10
C ALA A 448 -37.44 21.75 -22.70
N SER A 449 -37.50 22.90 -22.01
CA SER A 449 -38.22 24.11 -22.46
C SER A 449 -37.55 24.79 -23.65
N ASP A 450 -36.22 24.70 -23.73
CA ASP A 450 -35.37 25.41 -24.70
C ASP A 450 -34.08 24.62 -24.99
N GLN A 451 -33.28 25.11 -25.93
CA GLN A 451 -32.02 24.45 -26.35
C GLN A 451 -30.98 24.42 -25.23
N ALA A 452 -30.91 25.47 -24.41
CA ALA A 452 -29.99 25.50 -23.26
C ALA A 452 -30.38 24.48 -22.18
N ALA A 453 -31.68 24.21 -22.03
CA ALA A 453 -32.19 23.17 -21.14
C ALA A 453 -31.85 21.76 -21.64
N VAL A 454 -31.80 21.54 -22.96
CA VAL A 454 -31.29 20.28 -23.55
C VAL A 454 -29.83 20.09 -23.17
N VAL A 455 -28.98 21.10 -23.41
CA VAL A 455 -27.54 21.04 -23.07
C VAL A 455 -27.35 20.77 -21.57
N ARG A 456 -28.02 21.53 -20.69
CA ARG A 456 -27.94 21.30 -19.23
C ARG A 456 -28.34 19.88 -18.84
N LYS A 457 -29.43 19.33 -19.40
CA LYS A 457 -29.91 17.97 -19.06
C LYS A 457 -28.99 16.88 -19.60
N VAL A 458 -28.43 17.06 -20.79
CA VAL A 458 -27.45 16.15 -21.38
C VAL A 458 -26.15 16.17 -20.57
N LEU A 459 -25.65 17.34 -20.18
CA LEU A 459 -24.45 17.46 -19.34
C LEU A 459 -24.68 16.91 -17.92
N VAL A 460 -25.85 17.14 -17.32
CA VAL A 460 -26.24 16.54 -16.03
C VAL A 460 -26.32 15.01 -16.13
N ALA A 461 -26.81 14.50 -17.25
CA ALA A 461 -26.84 13.06 -17.53
C ALA A 461 -25.41 12.52 -17.72
N ALA A 462 -24.58 13.14 -18.55
CA ALA A 462 -23.18 12.76 -18.74
C ALA A 462 -22.39 12.75 -17.40
N ALA A 463 -22.64 13.74 -16.54
CA ALA A 463 -22.08 13.78 -15.18
C ALA A 463 -22.61 12.67 -14.26
N SER A 464 -23.82 12.15 -14.52
CA SER A 464 -24.42 11.03 -13.80
C SER A 464 -23.91 9.67 -14.28
N ASN A 465 -23.17 9.60 -15.40
CA ASN A 465 -22.78 8.36 -16.08
C ASN A 465 -21.49 7.68 -15.60
N ARG A 466 -20.99 8.03 -14.42
CA ARG A 466 -19.82 7.35 -13.87
C ARG A 466 -20.03 7.01 -12.41
N LEU A 467 -21.02 6.13 -12.19
CA LEU A 467 -21.15 5.21 -11.07
C LEU A 467 -22.32 4.23 -11.35
N PHE A 468 -22.18 3.43 -12.41
CA PHE A 468 -22.68 2.05 -12.50
C PHE A 468 -21.76 1.27 -13.45
#